data_AF-A0A8J8G6I9-F1
#
_entry.id   AF-A0A8J8G6I9-F1
#
_cell.length_a   1.000
_cell.length_b   1.000
_cell.length_c   1.000
_cell.angle_alpha   90.00
_cell.angle_beta   90.00
_cell.angle_gamma   90.00
#
_symmetry.space_group_name_H-M   'P 1'
#
loop_
_entity.id
_entity.type
_entity.pdbx_description
1 polymer ?
#
loop_
_entity_poly.entity_id
_entity_poly.type
_entity_poly.pdbx_seq_one_letter_code
_entity_poly.pdbx_strand_id
1 'polypeptide(L)'
;MENKINYLLEEMGLTQGEVKVYLSLFKLGNTSSGEIVKEAKVHTSKVYPILDRLIDKGLVSYIKEGKKTIYCANSPQMLIKFLEEKELKIEKQKKDAKEMIKELELMKTWEKVKTQASIFKSLKGFENCFENFKKNIKKNDEVLVFCTLNLEKNLERKFKDSLNQLSNKIKICLNEKSKKLNEELLKLKNIKIKKIQESLFIPALIYIHENKIILSVEEGKTTFYIENKEVVESFKIYFKTFWESKTRIYSGNEGLSTVINEIIEAGKKGLPNFGFGTHDNPFIKHVPEEMKKLFESEKKYNIDTKLLFMEGGEHNQPNANVKYLPKEYISPVRTMIYGDSVAIADFSTKPWTTIIIDKAEIAKSFKQYFMTLWNLEVKVYSGIDGAKKVLKDIAQAGVNGEEICGFGTDEDDFLKYCKKELDEYFKLSKKNPFKERLLFGKGFKSPNPTAKIKTLPKGFNVPTRTIIYGDKLAIVDFSEEITTIIIEKKNIVKGYKSYFEYLWSTAQ
;
A
#
# COMPACT_ATOMS: atom_id res chain seq x y z
N MET A 1 8.73 38.87 -48.19
CA MET A 1 9.02 37.79 -49.16
C MET A 1 10.51 37.44 -49.15
N GLU A 2 11.39 38.45 -49.23
CA GLU A 2 12.85 38.34 -49.18
C GLU A 2 13.39 37.61 -47.93
N ASN A 3 12.86 37.91 -46.74
CA ASN A 3 13.25 37.23 -45.49
C ASN A 3 12.97 35.71 -45.49
N LYS A 4 11.93 35.26 -46.20
CA LYS A 4 11.59 33.82 -46.30
C LYS A 4 12.57 33.09 -47.21
N ILE A 5 13.01 33.73 -48.29
CA ILE A 5 13.99 33.17 -49.24
C ILE A 5 15.35 33.03 -48.56
N ASN A 6 15.79 34.05 -47.82
CA ASN A 6 17.05 34.00 -47.07
C ASN A 6 17.08 32.83 -46.08
N TYR A 7 16.02 32.71 -45.26
CA TYR A 7 15.90 31.63 -44.29
C TYR A 7 15.96 30.24 -44.95
N LEU A 8 15.25 30.04 -46.06
CA LEU A 8 15.23 28.76 -46.76
C LEU A 8 16.60 28.40 -47.35
N LEU A 9 17.32 29.36 -47.94
CA LEU A 9 18.67 29.12 -48.45
C LEU A 9 19.65 28.78 -47.31
N GLU A 10 19.51 29.41 -46.14
CA GLU A 10 20.30 29.07 -44.96
C GLU A 10 20.02 27.65 -44.46
N GLU A 11 18.74 27.23 -44.39
CA GLU A 11 18.37 25.85 -44.04
C GLU A 11 18.90 24.81 -45.03
N MET A 12 19.00 25.17 -46.31
CA MET A 12 19.63 24.32 -47.33
C MET A 12 21.14 24.12 -47.10
N GLY A 13 21.77 24.95 -46.25
CA GLY A 13 23.19 24.88 -45.88
C GLY A 13 24.07 25.91 -46.58
N LEU A 14 23.48 27.02 -47.06
CA LEU A 14 24.25 28.20 -47.47
C LEU A 14 24.54 29.09 -46.26
N THR A 15 25.73 29.66 -46.23
CA THR A 15 26.09 30.65 -45.19
C THR A 15 25.46 32.00 -45.50
N GLN A 16 25.30 32.87 -44.50
CA GLN A 16 24.74 34.22 -44.71
C GLN A 16 25.49 35.03 -45.78
N GLY A 17 26.81 34.83 -45.90
CA GLY A 17 27.62 35.48 -46.94
C GLY A 17 27.32 34.93 -48.34
N GLU A 18 27.13 33.62 -48.45
CA GLU A 18 26.77 32.96 -49.72
C GLU A 18 25.37 33.34 -50.18
N VAL A 19 24.39 33.42 -49.27
CA VAL A 19 23.03 33.86 -49.57
C VAL A 19 23.03 35.28 -50.14
N LYS A 20 23.75 36.20 -49.50
CA LYS A 20 23.88 37.59 -49.98
C LYS A 20 24.48 37.65 -51.38
N VAL A 21 25.61 36.97 -51.61
CA VAL A 21 26.30 36.98 -52.92
C VAL A 21 25.44 36.33 -54.00
N TYR A 22 24.80 35.20 -53.72
CA TYR A 22 23.94 34.49 -54.66
C TYR A 22 22.71 35.32 -55.07
N LEU A 23 22.03 35.96 -54.12
CA LEU A 23 20.88 36.81 -54.42
C LEU A 23 21.27 38.11 -55.13
N SER A 24 22.41 38.71 -54.78
CA SER A 24 22.95 39.85 -55.52
C SER A 24 23.28 39.50 -56.96
N LEU A 25 23.86 38.33 -57.22
CA LEU A 25 24.07 37.82 -58.58
C LEU A 25 22.76 37.59 -59.32
N PHE A 26 21.75 37.03 -58.65
CA PHE A 26 20.43 36.81 -59.24
C PHE A 26 19.74 38.14 -59.61
N LYS A 27 19.94 39.18 -58.80
CA LYS A 27 19.38 40.52 -59.03
C LYS A 27 20.09 41.31 -60.13
N LEU A 28 21.42 41.22 -60.18
CA LEU A 28 22.25 41.97 -61.14
C LEU A 28 22.38 41.28 -62.51
N GLY A 29 22.15 39.97 -62.57
CA GLY A 29 22.44 39.17 -63.77
C GLY A 29 23.94 38.98 -63.98
N ASN A 30 24.34 38.83 -65.24
CA ASN A 30 25.75 38.62 -65.62
C ASN A 30 26.59 39.85 -65.27
N THR A 31 27.46 39.73 -64.26
CA THR A 31 28.20 40.88 -63.75
C THR A 31 29.60 40.54 -63.26
N SER A 32 30.43 41.55 -63.01
CA SER A 32 31.80 41.36 -62.50
C SER A 32 31.84 41.31 -60.97
N SER A 33 32.90 40.72 -60.41
CA SER A 33 33.09 40.65 -58.95
C SER A 33 33.02 42.00 -58.24
N GLY A 34 33.43 43.09 -58.89
CA GLY A 34 33.38 44.44 -58.33
C GLY A 34 31.96 44.97 -58.11
N GLU A 35 31.01 44.63 -58.99
CA GLU A 35 29.60 45.03 -58.85
C GLU A 35 28.89 44.15 -57.81
N ILE A 36 29.26 42.88 -57.71
CA ILE A 36 28.77 41.96 -56.66
C ILE A 36 29.17 42.46 -55.28
N VAL A 37 30.41 42.93 -55.10
CA VAL A 37 30.89 43.50 -53.83
C VAL A 37 30.02 44.68 -53.39
N LYS A 38 29.68 45.58 -54.32
CA LYS A 38 28.86 46.77 -54.06
C LYS A 38 27.42 46.40 -53.67
N GLU A 39 26.79 45.49 -54.41
CA GLU A 39 25.39 45.10 -54.19
C GLU A 39 25.22 44.19 -52.96
N ALA A 40 26.09 43.18 -52.80
CA ALA A 40 26.02 42.23 -51.70
C ALA A 40 26.42 42.84 -50.35
N LYS A 41 27.09 44.01 -50.38
CA LYS A 41 27.69 44.67 -49.20
C LYS A 41 28.59 43.72 -48.42
N VAL A 42 29.34 42.89 -49.13
CA VAL A 42 30.32 41.94 -48.58
C VAL A 42 31.72 42.42 -48.95
N HIS A 43 32.64 42.42 -47.99
CA HIS A 43 34.02 42.85 -48.20
C HIS A 43 34.70 42.04 -49.32
N THR A 44 35.47 42.71 -50.19
CA THR A 44 36.10 42.13 -51.39
C THR A 44 36.91 40.86 -51.10
N SER A 45 37.63 40.81 -49.98
CA SER A 45 38.41 39.64 -49.56
C SER A 45 37.58 38.39 -49.25
N LYS A 46 36.27 38.54 -49.01
CA LYS A 46 35.34 37.42 -48.75
C LYS A 46 34.54 37.02 -49.97
N VAL A 47 34.35 37.90 -50.96
CA VAL A 47 33.52 37.63 -52.14
C VAL A 47 34.12 36.54 -53.02
N TYR A 48 35.43 36.55 -53.28
CA TYR A 48 36.05 35.51 -54.11
C TYR A 48 35.92 34.09 -53.50
N PRO A 49 36.28 33.84 -52.23
CA PRO A 49 36.06 32.52 -51.60
C PRO A 49 34.60 32.09 -51.50
N ILE A 50 33.66 33.03 -51.53
CA ILE A 50 32.22 32.75 -51.54
C ILE A 50 31.78 32.36 -52.95
N LEU A 51 32.25 33.06 -53.98
CA LEU A 51 31.98 32.72 -55.38
C LEU A 51 32.53 31.33 -55.70
N ASP A 52 33.75 31.01 -55.27
CA ASP A 52 34.35 29.68 -55.46
C ASP A 52 33.47 28.58 -54.82
N ARG A 53 33.04 28.78 -53.57
CA ARG A 53 32.12 27.84 -52.89
C ARG A 53 30.77 27.71 -53.56
N LEU A 54 30.22 28.80 -54.11
CA LEU A 54 28.96 28.77 -54.85
C LEU A 54 29.10 28.09 -56.22
N ILE A 55 30.27 28.22 -56.85
CA ILE A 55 30.63 27.49 -58.08
C ILE A 55 30.76 26.00 -57.78
N ASP A 56 31.46 25.62 -56.71
CA ASP A 56 31.60 24.23 -56.27
C ASP A 56 30.25 23.58 -55.93
N LYS A 57 29.29 24.38 -55.44
CA LYS A 57 27.90 23.97 -55.18
C LYS A 57 27.03 23.94 -56.45
N GLY A 58 27.57 24.33 -57.61
CA GLY A 58 26.84 24.40 -58.88
C GLY A 58 25.80 25.50 -58.97
N LEU A 59 25.82 26.47 -58.05
CA LEU A 59 24.83 27.55 -57.97
C LEU A 59 25.27 28.81 -58.73
N VAL A 60 26.55 28.95 -59.02
CA VAL A 60 27.11 30.06 -59.79
C VAL A 60 28.02 29.51 -60.88
N SER A 61 28.06 30.18 -62.03
CA SER A 61 29.03 29.94 -63.10
C SER A 61 29.76 31.22 -63.46
N TYR A 62 30.83 31.12 -64.26
CA TYR A 62 31.54 32.28 -64.76
C TYR A 62 32.00 32.11 -66.21
N ILE A 63 32.14 33.22 -66.90
CA ILE A 63 32.67 33.34 -68.26
C ILE A 63 33.80 34.37 -68.25
N LYS A 64 34.87 34.12 -69.01
CA LYS A 64 35.96 35.08 -69.20
C LYS A 64 35.68 35.92 -70.45
N GLU A 65 35.41 37.20 -70.28
CA GLU A 65 35.28 38.19 -71.37
C GLU A 65 36.49 39.14 -71.35
N GLY A 66 37.45 38.89 -72.25
CA GLY A 66 38.70 39.65 -72.31
C GLY A 66 39.54 39.51 -71.03
N LYS A 67 39.81 40.64 -70.35
CA LYS A 67 40.54 40.67 -69.06
C LYS A 67 39.63 40.56 -67.83
N LYS A 68 38.31 40.45 -68.00
CA LYS A 68 37.33 40.43 -66.88
C LYS A 68 36.63 39.08 -66.78
N THR A 69 36.38 38.65 -65.55
CA THR A 69 35.54 37.48 -65.25
C THR A 69 34.12 37.95 -64.93
N ILE A 70 33.15 37.42 -65.67
CA ILE A 70 31.72 37.69 -65.50
C ILE A 70 31.10 36.47 -64.81
N TYR A 71 30.41 36.68 -63.70
CA TYR A 71 29.74 35.65 -62.91
C TYR A 71 28.23 35.70 -63.16
N CYS A 72 27.60 34.54 -63.14
CA CYS A 72 26.17 34.36 -63.34
C CYS A 72 25.60 33.41 -62.28
N ALA A 73 24.46 33.77 -61.68
CA ALA A 73 23.70 32.80 -60.89
C ALA A 73 23.05 31.78 -61.83
N ASN A 74 23.27 30.49 -61.57
CA ASN A 74 22.63 29.44 -62.34
C ASN A 74 21.13 29.38 -62.04
N SER A 75 20.37 28.70 -62.90
CA SER A 75 18.91 28.61 -62.79
C SER A 75 18.47 28.10 -61.40
N PRO A 76 17.39 28.62 -60.79
CA PRO A 76 16.93 28.21 -59.45
C PRO A 76 16.69 26.71 -59.27
N GLN A 77 16.42 25.97 -60.34
CA GLN A 77 16.32 24.49 -60.32
C GLN A 77 17.63 23.83 -59.85
N MET A 78 18.78 24.49 -59.97
CA MET A 78 20.05 24.00 -59.43
C MET A 78 20.06 23.88 -57.90
N LEU A 79 19.19 24.62 -57.19
CA LEU A 79 19.03 24.44 -55.74
C LEU A 79 18.46 23.06 -55.40
N ILE A 80 17.59 22.51 -56.26
CA ILE A 80 17.04 21.17 -56.10
C ILE A 80 18.16 20.14 -56.30
N LYS A 81 18.94 20.26 -57.38
CA LYS A 81 20.08 19.37 -57.64
C LYS A 81 21.13 19.41 -56.52
N PHE A 82 21.43 20.60 -55.99
CA PHE A 82 22.30 20.77 -54.84
C PHE A 82 21.81 19.98 -53.61
N LEU A 83 20.49 19.98 -53.36
CA LEU A 83 19.89 19.20 -52.27
C LEU A 83 19.89 17.70 -52.55
N GLU A 84 19.60 17.27 -53.78
CA GLU A 84 19.66 15.86 -54.19
C GLU A 84 21.08 15.29 -54.02
N GLU A 85 22.11 16.02 -54.43
CA GLU A 85 23.52 15.63 -54.23
C GLU A 85 23.88 15.54 -52.74
N LYS A 86 23.34 16.46 -51.92
CA LYS A 86 23.53 16.45 -50.46
C LYS A 86 22.84 15.26 -49.81
N GLU A 87 21.63 14.92 -50.25
CA GLU A 87 20.89 13.75 -49.79
C GLU A 87 21.64 12.46 -50.10
N LEU A 88 22.15 12.30 -51.32
CA LEU A 88 22.98 11.16 -51.72
C LEU A 88 24.24 11.02 -50.86
N LYS A 89 24.92 12.14 -50.55
CA LYS A 89 26.09 12.13 -49.65
C LYS A 89 25.71 11.67 -48.24
N ILE A 90 24.59 12.15 -47.71
CA ILE A 90 24.09 11.76 -46.38
C ILE A 90 23.71 10.28 -46.35
N GLU A 91 23.03 9.77 -47.38
CA GLU A 91 22.68 8.34 -47.47
C GLU A 91 23.92 7.45 -47.58
N LYS A 92 24.95 7.88 -48.32
CA LYS A 92 26.24 7.20 -48.34
C LYS A 92 26.88 7.18 -46.94
N GLN A 93 26.96 8.32 -46.25
CA GLN A 93 27.50 8.39 -44.89
C GLN A 93 26.73 7.50 -43.90
N LYS A 94 25.39 7.42 -44.02
CA LYS A 94 24.58 6.50 -43.22
C LYS A 94 24.92 5.04 -43.53
N LYS A 95 25.18 4.69 -44.79
CA LYS A 95 25.58 3.33 -45.18
C LYS A 95 26.96 2.99 -44.61
N ASP A 96 27.95 3.87 -44.78
CA ASP A 96 29.30 3.69 -44.26
C ASP A 96 29.29 3.58 -42.73
N ALA A 97 28.48 4.41 -42.04
CA ALA A 97 28.28 4.30 -40.60
C ALA A 97 27.65 2.97 -40.16
N LYS A 98 26.69 2.42 -40.93
CA LYS A 98 26.12 1.09 -40.64
C LYS A 98 27.15 -0.02 -40.78
N GLU A 99 28.04 0.06 -41.77
CA GLU A 99 29.12 -0.91 -41.95
C GLU A 99 30.14 -0.81 -40.81
N MET A 100 30.57 0.40 -40.47
CA MET A 100 31.44 0.67 -39.32
C MET A 100 30.83 0.18 -38.00
N ILE A 101 29.51 0.36 -37.80
CA ILE A 101 28.81 -0.17 -36.61
C ILE A 101 28.93 -1.70 -36.55
N LYS A 102 28.77 -2.41 -37.67
CA LYS A 102 28.92 -3.87 -37.70
C LYS A 102 30.35 -4.30 -37.31
N GLU A 103 31.36 -3.60 -37.83
CA GLU A 103 32.76 -3.87 -37.47
C GLU A 103 33.04 -3.61 -35.98
N LEU A 104 32.54 -2.49 -35.44
CA LEU A 104 32.66 -2.16 -34.03
C LEU A 104 31.90 -3.15 -33.12
N GLU A 105 30.75 -3.66 -33.57
CA GLU A 105 30.00 -4.72 -32.87
C GLU A 105 30.76 -6.05 -32.84
N LEU A 106 31.48 -6.38 -33.93
CA LEU A 106 32.37 -7.56 -33.98
C LEU A 106 33.55 -7.41 -33.01
N MET A 107 34.17 -6.22 -32.94
CA MET A 107 35.27 -5.93 -31.99
C MET A 107 34.83 -6.04 -30.52
N LYS A 108 33.57 -5.71 -30.19
CA LYS A 108 33.03 -5.84 -28.83
C LYS A 108 32.91 -7.28 -28.31
N THR A 109 33.01 -8.31 -29.17
CA THR A 109 32.89 -9.70 -28.71
C THR A 109 34.00 -10.12 -27.75
N TRP A 110 35.17 -9.48 -27.79
CA TRP A 110 36.29 -9.76 -26.86
C TRP A 110 36.16 -9.05 -25.51
N GLU A 111 35.40 -7.95 -25.41
CA GLU A 111 35.18 -7.20 -24.17
C GLU A 111 34.00 -7.71 -23.33
N LYS A 112 33.14 -8.56 -23.90
CA LYS A 112 31.91 -9.08 -23.26
C LYS A 112 32.11 -9.82 -21.94
N VAL A 113 33.36 -10.06 -21.53
CA VAL A 113 33.68 -10.71 -20.25
C VAL A 113 33.69 -9.74 -19.07
N LYS A 114 33.64 -8.40 -19.23
CA LYS A 114 33.90 -7.48 -18.08
C LYS A 114 32.83 -6.48 -17.63
N THR A 115 31.75 -6.20 -18.38
CA THR A 115 30.74 -5.24 -17.90
C THR A 115 29.33 -5.79 -17.97
N GLN A 116 28.95 -6.51 -16.91
CA GLN A 116 27.58 -6.99 -16.69
C GLN A 116 26.59 -5.85 -16.33
N ALA A 117 27.10 -4.65 -16.02
CA ALA A 117 26.29 -3.48 -15.69
C ALA A 117 26.91 -2.20 -16.31
N SER A 118 26.05 -1.29 -16.75
CA SER A 118 26.41 0.01 -17.32
C SER A 118 25.54 1.12 -16.72
N ILE A 119 26.12 2.30 -16.51
CA ILE A 119 25.43 3.47 -15.95
C ILE A 119 25.31 4.53 -17.03
N PHE A 120 24.09 5.04 -17.22
CA PHE A 120 23.78 6.09 -18.17
C PHE A 120 23.19 7.29 -17.42
N LYS A 121 23.64 8.48 -17.82
CA LYS A 121 23.15 9.75 -17.24
C LYS A 121 22.16 10.42 -18.18
N SER A 122 21.22 11.16 -17.61
CA SER A 122 20.11 11.87 -18.25
C SER A 122 18.99 10.99 -18.82
N LEU A 123 17.86 11.64 -19.15
CA LEU A 123 16.74 11.01 -19.85
C LEU A 123 17.14 10.41 -21.20
N LYS A 124 18.15 10.97 -21.89
CA LYS A 124 18.69 10.38 -23.13
C LYS A 124 19.37 9.03 -22.84
N GLY A 125 19.99 8.91 -21.67
CA GLY A 125 20.55 7.67 -21.17
C GLY A 125 19.49 6.57 -21.01
N PHE A 126 18.30 6.92 -20.48
CA PHE A 126 17.17 5.99 -20.42
C PHE A 126 16.74 5.50 -21.81
N GLU A 127 16.59 6.41 -22.79
CA GLU A 127 16.25 6.03 -24.17
C GLU A 127 17.27 5.05 -24.76
N ASN A 128 18.56 5.34 -24.60
CA ASN A 128 19.63 4.48 -25.10
C ASN A 128 19.63 3.10 -24.42
N CYS A 129 19.36 3.05 -23.11
CA CYS A 129 19.16 1.78 -22.39
C CYS A 129 17.98 1.01 -22.95
N PHE A 130 16.87 1.70 -23.21
CA PHE A 130 15.65 1.09 -23.73
C PHE A 130 15.83 0.52 -25.14
N GLU A 131 16.57 1.23 -26.00
CA GLU A 131 16.93 0.73 -27.33
C GLU A 131 17.73 -0.59 -27.27
N ASN A 132 18.63 -0.74 -26.28
CA ASN A 132 19.36 -1.99 -26.08
C ASN A 132 18.52 -3.08 -25.41
N PHE A 133 17.66 -2.69 -24.47
CA PHE A 133 16.75 -3.60 -23.78
C PHE A 133 15.81 -4.30 -24.76
N LYS A 134 15.20 -3.54 -25.69
CA LYS A 134 14.24 -4.09 -26.66
C LYS A 134 14.86 -5.01 -27.71
N LYS A 135 16.20 -5.00 -27.88
CA LYS A 135 16.88 -5.93 -28.80
C LYS A 135 16.63 -7.37 -28.35
N ASN A 136 16.23 -8.21 -29.30
CA ASN A 136 15.97 -9.65 -29.13
C ASN A 136 14.74 -10.01 -28.26
N ILE A 137 13.86 -9.06 -27.93
CA ILE A 137 12.56 -9.37 -27.35
C ILE A 137 11.67 -10.00 -28.44
N LYS A 138 11.26 -11.26 -28.27
CA LYS A 138 10.40 -11.98 -29.23
C LYS A 138 8.94 -11.56 -29.06
N LYS A 139 8.13 -11.69 -30.12
CA LYS A 139 6.72 -11.22 -30.20
C LYS A 139 5.77 -11.69 -29.08
N ASN A 140 6.12 -12.71 -28.29
CA ASN A 140 5.30 -13.24 -27.20
C ASN A 140 5.96 -13.19 -25.82
N ASP A 141 7.15 -12.61 -25.72
CA ASP A 141 7.84 -12.54 -24.44
C ASP A 141 7.08 -11.65 -23.46
N GLU A 142 7.23 -11.97 -22.18
CA GLU A 142 6.66 -11.19 -21.09
C GLU A 142 7.68 -10.18 -20.58
N VAL A 143 7.26 -8.90 -20.51
CA VAL A 143 8.04 -7.81 -19.92
C VAL A 143 7.39 -7.41 -18.61
N LEU A 144 8.17 -7.41 -17.53
CA LEU A 144 7.69 -7.03 -16.19
C LEU A 144 8.18 -5.62 -15.87
N VAL A 145 7.32 -4.80 -15.30
CA VAL A 145 7.62 -3.39 -15.02
C VAL A 145 7.20 -3.01 -13.61
N PHE A 146 8.13 -2.47 -12.81
CA PHE A 146 7.79 -1.73 -11.60
C PHE A 146 7.72 -0.24 -11.93
N CYS A 147 6.54 0.34 -11.72
CA CYS A 147 6.27 1.76 -11.86
C CYS A 147 5.53 2.26 -10.61
N THR A 148 6.16 2.07 -9.44
CA THR A 148 5.60 2.50 -8.15
C THR A 148 5.95 3.94 -7.78
N LEU A 149 6.88 4.56 -8.50
CA LEU A 149 7.17 5.99 -8.33
C LEU A 149 6.14 6.87 -9.04
N ASN A 150 5.94 8.08 -8.51
CA ASN A 150 5.24 9.13 -9.23
C ASN A 150 6.17 9.68 -10.31
N LEU A 151 5.84 9.44 -11.59
CA LEU A 151 6.64 9.89 -12.71
C LEU A 151 6.41 11.38 -12.98
N GLU A 152 7.48 12.15 -13.08
CA GLU A 152 7.40 13.50 -13.65
C GLU A 152 7.02 13.47 -15.13
N LYS A 153 6.45 14.57 -15.62
CA LYS A 153 5.88 14.73 -16.97
C LYS A 153 6.81 14.24 -18.10
N ASN A 154 8.12 14.50 -17.98
CA ASN A 154 9.11 14.13 -18.99
C ASN A 154 9.38 12.62 -19.00
N LEU A 155 9.64 12.03 -17.83
CA LEU A 155 9.87 10.59 -17.71
C LEU A 155 8.59 9.81 -18.00
N GLU A 156 7.43 10.31 -17.59
CA GLU A 156 6.11 9.73 -17.89
C GLU A 156 5.87 9.63 -19.40
N ARG A 157 6.24 10.67 -20.16
CA ARG A 157 6.19 10.63 -21.63
C ARG A 157 7.11 9.53 -22.19
N LYS A 158 8.38 9.50 -21.75
CA LYS A 158 9.35 8.48 -22.21
C LYS A 158 8.93 7.06 -21.85
N PHE A 159 8.37 6.90 -20.66
CA PHE A 159 7.78 5.66 -20.20
C PHE A 159 6.67 5.20 -21.14
N LYS A 160 5.68 6.05 -21.44
CA LYS A 160 4.61 5.72 -22.40
C LYS A 160 5.12 5.42 -23.80
N ASP A 161 6.04 6.24 -24.31
CA ASP A 161 6.66 6.05 -25.62
C ASP A 161 7.35 4.68 -25.70
N SER A 162 8.05 4.28 -24.64
CA SER A 162 8.74 2.99 -24.56
C SER A 162 7.77 1.81 -24.56
N LEU A 163 6.62 1.93 -23.86
CA LEU A 163 5.60 0.88 -23.85
C LEU A 163 4.96 0.70 -25.23
N ASN A 164 4.73 1.80 -25.96
CA ASN A 164 4.20 1.76 -27.33
C ASN A 164 5.15 1.09 -28.33
N GLN A 165 6.46 1.06 -28.04
CA GLN A 165 7.44 0.37 -28.89
C GLN A 165 7.47 -1.15 -28.67
N LEU A 166 6.81 -1.66 -27.63
CA LEU A 166 6.76 -3.09 -27.33
C LEU A 166 5.43 -3.67 -27.85
N SER A 167 5.52 -4.75 -28.62
CA SER A 167 4.34 -5.51 -29.08
C SER A 167 3.94 -6.65 -28.12
N ASN A 168 4.67 -6.74 -27.01
CA ASN A 168 4.72 -7.85 -26.05
C ASN A 168 3.60 -7.82 -25.00
N LYS A 169 3.51 -8.91 -24.21
CA LYS A 169 2.69 -8.94 -23.00
C LYS A 169 3.43 -8.18 -21.90
N ILE A 170 2.85 -7.09 -21.42
CA ILE A 170 3.47 -6.25 -20.39
C ILE A 170 2.66 -6.36 -19.09
N LYS A 171 3.34 -6.67 -17.99
CA LYS A 171 2.76 -6.66 -16.65
C LYS A 171 3.37 -5.51 -15.84
N ILE A 172 2.53 -4.62 -15.33
CA ILE A 172 2.96 -3.41 -14.62
C ILE A 172 2.45 -3.43 -13.18
N CYS A 173 3.37 -3.41 -12.23
CA CYS A 173 3.10 -3.06 -10.83
C CYS A 173 3.10 -1.54 -10.73
N LEU A 174 1.92 -0.94 -10.62
CA LEU A 174 1.70 0.51 -10.65
C LEU A 174 1.31 1.02 -9.27
N ASN A 175 1.80 2.19 -8.88
CA ASN A 175 1.32 2.86 -7.67
C ASN A 175 -0.19 3.14 -7.75
N GLU A 176 -0.94 2.78 -6.70
CA GLU A 176 -2.38 3.00 -6.63
C GLU A 176 -2.81 4.49 -6.68
N LYS A 177 -1.92 5.41 -6.27
CA LYS A 177 -2.15 6.86 -6.34
C LYS A 177 -2.06 7.42 -7.76
N SER A 178 -1.41 6.73 -8.70
CA SER A 178 -1.24 7.17 -10.09
C SER A 178 -2.48 6.93 -10.97
N LYS A 179 -3.65 7.44 -10.56
CA LYS A 179 -4.95 7.21 -11.23
C LYS A 179 -4.97 7.59 -12.71
N LYS A 180 -4.47 8.79 -13.04
CA LYS A 180 -4.42 9.29 -14.43
C LYS A 180 -3.56 8.39 -15.33
N LEU A 181 -2.36 8.05 -14.86
CA LEU A 181 -1.46 7.17 -15.59
C LEU A 181 -2.10 5.78 -15.78
N ASN A 182 -2.74 5.23 -14.76
CA ASN A 182 -3.47 3.96 -14.86
C ASN A 182 -4.53 3.98 -15.98
N GLU A 183 -5.37 5.02 -16.04
CA GLU A 183 -6.41 5.15 -17.08
C GLU A 183 -5.83 5.23 -18.48
N GLU A 184 -4.70 5.92 -18.66
CA GLU A 184 -4.04 6.03 -19.95
C GLU A 184 -3.36 4.73 -20.37
N LEU A 185 -2.72 4.02 -19.44
CA LEU A 185 -2.06 2.72 -19.71
C LEU A 185 -3.07 1.62 -20.07
N LEU A 186 -4.28 1.65 -19.48
CA LEU A 186 -5.34 0.69 -19.79
C LEU A 186 -5.87 0.82 -21.23
N LYS A 187 -5.60 1.94 -21.92
CA LYS A 187 -5.93 2.12 -23.35
C LYS A 187 -4.96 1.39 -24.28
N LEU A 188 -3.78 1.02 -23.79
CA LEU A 188 -2.76 0.33 -24.58
C LEU A 188 -3.07 -1.17 -24.68
N LYS A 189 -2.82 -1.74 -25.86
CA LYS A 189 -2.99 -3.19 -26.08
C LYS A 189 -1.90 -3.96 -25.34
N ASN A 190 -2.23 -5.17 -24.87
CA ASN A 190 -1.30 -6.13 -24.26
C ASN A 190 -0.72 -5.75 -22.89
N ILE A 191 -1.27 -4.74 -22.21
CA ILE A 191 -0.88 -4.36 -20.84
C ILE A 191 -1.84 -4.95 -19.81
N LYS A 192 -1.28 -5.55 -18.75
CA LYS A 192 -1.96 -5.88 -17.50
C LYS A 192 -1.39 -5.05 -16.37
N ILE A 193 -2.25 -4.47 -15.55
CA ILE A 193 -1.83 -3.60 -14.45
C ILE A 193 -2.29 -4.22 -13.12
N LYS A 194 -1.36 -4.31 -12.17
CA LYS A 194 -1.63 -4.58 -10.77
C LYS A 194 -1.32 -3.30 -9.99
N LYS A 195 -2.33 -2.76 -9.31
CA LYS A 195 -2.13 -1.63 -8.40
C LYS A 195 -1.44 -2.12 -7.13
N ILE A 196 -0.42 -1.40 -6.70
CA ILE A 196 0.41 -1.63 -5.53
C ILE A 196 0.31 -0.41 -4.62
N GLN A 197 0.32 -0.64 -3.32
CA GLN A 197 0.17 0.43 -2.32
C GLN A 197 1.39 1.33 -2.25
N GLU A 198 1.16 2.58 -1.84
CA GLU A 198 2.22 3.58 -1.65
C GLU A 198 3.30 3.11 -0.65
N SER A 199 2.92 2.35 0.38
CA SER A 199 3.86 1.81 1.38
C SER A 199 4.93 0.88 0.78
N LEU A 200 4.65 0.29 -0.39
CA LEU A 200 5.55 -0.59 -1.13
C LEU A 200 6.27 0.17 -2.26
N PHE A 201 6.49 1.47 -2.06
CA PHE A 201 7.16 2.36 -3.01
C PHE A 201 8.59 1.92 -3.29
N ILE A 202 8.84 1.57 -4.55
CA ILE A 202 10.18 1.45 -5.11
C ILE A 202 10.51 2.78 -5.82
N PRO A 203 11.54 3.53 -5.38
CA PRO A 203 11.97 4.81 -5.98
C PRO A 203 12.66 4.64 -7.35
N ALA A 204 12.23 3.68 -8.15
CA ALA A 204 12.84 3.36 -9.42
C ALA A 204 11.79 2.87 -10.43
N LEU A 205 11.93 3.31 -11.68
CA LEU A 205 11.28 2.68 -12.82
C LEU A 205 12.12 1.48 -13.23
N ILE A 206 11.57 0.27 -13.15
CA ILE A 206 12.31 -0.96 -13.42
C ILE A 206 11.65 -1.73 -14.56
N TYR A 207 12.42 -2.09 -15.58
CA TYR A 207 12.03 -3.06 -16.62
C TYR A 207 12.81 -4.34 -16.45
N ILE A 208 12.13 -5.47 -16.62
CA ILE A 208 12.71 -6.80 -16.45
C ILE A 208 12.28 -7.67 -17.63
N HIS A 209 13.24 -8.27 -18.34
CA HIS A 209 12.99 -9.24 -19.41
C HIS A 209 14.18 -10.20 -19.54
N GLU A 210 13.92 -11.51 -19.62
CA GLU A 210 14.92 -12.59 -19.74
C GLU A 210 16.14 -12.48 -18.81
N ASN A 211 17.23 -11.86 -19.27
CA ASN A 211 18.49 -11.62 -18.56
C ASN A 211 18.88 -10.13 -18.50
N LYS A 212 17.95 -9.21 -18.79
CA LYS A 212 18.15 -7.77 -18.86
C LYS A 212 17.28 -7.02 -17.85
N ILE A 213 17.87 -6.01 -17.21
CA ILE A 213 17.16 -5.03 -16.38
C ILE A 213 17.52 -3.62 -16.84
N ILE A 214 16.49 -2.76 -16.91
CA ILE A 214 16.66 -1.31 -16.80
C ILE A 214 16.20 -0.92 -15.42
N LEU A 215 17.03 -0.19 -14.68
CA LEU A 215 16.67 0.40 -13.40
C LEU A 215 16.95 1.90 -13.48
N SER A 216 15.90 2.72 -13.51
CA SER A 216 15.98 4.15 -13.68
C SER A 216 15.56 4.85 -12.38
N VAL A 217 16.49 5.57 -11.75
CA VAL A 217 16.30 6.34 -10.52
C VAL A 217 16.42 7.84 -10.77
N GLU A 218 16.13 8.64 -9.74
CA GLU A 218 16.27 10.10 -9.79
C GLU A 218 15.50 10.69 -11.00
N GLU A 219 14.29 10.18 -11.24
CA GLU A 219 13.43 10.60 -12.36
C GLU A 219 14.09 10.46 -13.74
N GLY A 220 14.91 9.42 -13.91
CA GLY A 220 15.59 9.12 -15.16
C GLY A 220 16.88 9.89 -15.36
N LYS A 221 17.38 10.61 -14.35
CA LYS A 221 18.71 11.22 -14.38
C LYS A 221 19.82 10.18 -14.33
N THR A 222 19.58 9.04 -13.67
CA THR A 222 20.53 7.93 -13.60
C THR A 222 19.81 6.63 -13.96
N THR A 223 20.28 5.96 -15.00
CA THR A 223 19.73 4.68 -15.46
C THR A 223 20.81 3.61 -15.50
N PHE A 224 20.57 2.50 -14.83
CA PHE A 224 21.40 1.31 -14.83
C PHE A 224 20.84 0.32 -15.84
N TYR A 225 21.72 -0.20 -16.70
CA TYR A 225 21.43 -1.32 -17.58
C TYR A 225 22.25 -2.51 -17.12
N ILE A 226 21.59 -3.62 -16.80
CA ILE A 226 22.23 -4.81 -16.23
C ILE A 226 21.88 -6.02 -17.10
N GLU A 227 22.91 -6.72 -17.61
CA GLU A 227 22.77 -8.01 -18.28
C GLU A 227 23.35 -9.12 -17.39
N ASN A 228 22.53 -9.62 -16.47
CA ASN A 228 22.92 -10.69 -15.56
C ASN A 228 21.69 -11.54 -15.17
N LYS A 229 21.76 -12.84 -15.44
CA LYS A 229 20.65 -13.78 -15.21
C LYS A 229 20.24 -13.89 -13.73
N GLU A 230 21.20 -13.90 -12.81
CA GLU A 230 20.95 -14.03 -11.36
C GLU A 230 20.25 -12.79 -10.78
N VAL A 231 20.70 -11.60 -11.21
CA VAL A 231 20.05 -10.34 -10.86
C VAL A 231 18.62 -10.34 -11.39
N VAL A 232 18.42 -10.72 -12.65
CA VAL A 232 17.08 -10.77 -13.24
C VAL A 232 16.16 -11.76 -12.54
N GLU A 233 16.65 -12.93 -12.19
CA GLU A 233 15.87 -13.92 -11.47
C GLU A 233 15.44 -13.39 -10.09
N SER A 234 16.33 -12.69 -9.39
CA SER A 234 16.01 -12.02 -8.11
C SER A 234 14.86 -11.01 -8.27
N PHE A 235 14.94 -10.13 -9.27
CA PHE A 235 13.89 -9.14 -9.53
C PHE A 235 12.58 -9.75 -10.06
N LYS A 236 12.63 -10.87 -10.80
CA LYS A 236 11.44 -11.65 -11.17
C LYS A 236 10.74 -12.23 -9.96
N ILE A 237 11.49 -12.78 -8.99
CA ILE A 237 10.94 -13.27 -7.72
C ILE A 237 10.26 -12.13 -6.97
N TYR A 238 10.91 -10.98 -6.85
CA TYR A 238 10.28 -9.80 -6.23
C TYR A 238 9.00 -9.41 -6.98
N PHE A 239 9.05 -9.28 -8.31
CA PHE A 239 7.89 -8.95 -9.12
C PHE A 239 6.74 -9.92 -8.89
N LYS A 240 7.01 -11.23 -8.91
CA LYS A 240 6.01 -12.26 -8.67
C LYS A 240 5.37 -12.10 -7.29
N THR A 241 6.17 -11.82 -6.24
CA THR A 241 5.66 -11.55 -4.89
C THR A 241 4.67 -10.38 -4.88
N PHE A 242 5.01 -9.24 -5.50
CA PHE A 242 4.08 -8.10 -5.58
C PHE A 242 2.85 -8.39 -6.45
N TRP A 243 3.05 -9.11 -7.55
CA TRP A 243 2.00 -9.43 -8.52
C TRP A 243 0.95 -10.39 -7.95
N GLU A 244 1.40 -11.41 -7.25
CA GLU A 244 0.56 -12.47 -6.66
C GLU A 244 0.08 -12.14 -5.24
N SER A 245 0.69 -11.15 -4.57
CA SER A 245 0.28 -10.77 -3.22
C SER A 245 -1.20 -10.36 -3.17
N LYS A 246 -1.91 -11.03 -2.26
CA LYS A 246 -3.25 -10.66 -1.78
C LYS A 246 -3.20 -9.99 -0.41
N THR A 247 -2.00 -9.67 0.07
CA THR A 247 -1.79 -8.96 1.33
C THR A 247 -1.48 -7.50 1.03
N ARG A 248 -2.16 -6.62 1.74
CA ARG A 248 -2.07 -5.18 1.62
C ARG A 248 -1.61 -4.60 2.95
N ILE A 249 -0.55 -3.80 2.95
CA ILE A 249 0.05 -3.18 4.12
C ILE A 249 -0.06 -1.67 3.96
N TYR A 250 -0.74 -1.00 4.87
CA TYR A 250 -0.90 0.44 4.90
C TYR A 250 -0.20 1.04 6.12
N SER A 251 0.22 2.30 5.99
CA SER A 251 0.84 3.07 7.06
C SER A 251 -0.05 4.26 7.45
N GLY A 252 -0.20 4.50 8.75
CA GLY A 252 -1.01 5.57 9.30
C GLY A 252 -2.52 5.38 9.09
N ASN A 253 -3.24 6.49 8.98
CA ASN A 253 -4.71 6.48 8.91
C ASN A 253 -5.27 5.93 7.60
N GLU A 254 -4.48 5.88 6.52
CA GLU A 254 -4.91 5.35 5.22
C GLU A 254 -5.40 3.91 5.33
N GLY A 255 -4.70 3.09 6.11
CA GLY A 255 -5.10 1.70 6.38
C GLY A 255 -6.40 1.61 7.17
N LEU A 256 -6.52 2.42 8.23
CA LEU A 256 -7.72 2.45 9.08
C LEU A 256 -8.95 2.86 8.25
N SER A 257 -8.86 3.95 7.48
CA SER A 257 -9.94 4.41 6.60
C SER A 257 -10.31 3.36 5.56
N THR A 258 -9.31 2.69 4.98
CA THR A 258 -9.53 1.62 3.98
C THR A 258 -10.35 0.47 4.57
N VAL A 259 -9.96 -0.03 5.74
CA VAL A 259 -10.68 -1.13 6.42
C VAL A 259 -12.12 -0.75 6.72
N ILE A 260 -12.38 0.45 7.26
CA ILE A 260 -13.75 0.89 7.56
C ILE A 260 -14.61 0.97 6.29
N ASN A 261 -14.07 1.53 5.21
CA ASN A 261 -14.78 1.58 3.93
C ASN A 261 -15.08 0.17 3.38
N GLU A 262 -14.14 -0.76 3.50
CA GLU A 262 -14.36 -2.14 3.05
C GLU A 262 -15.39 -2.90 3.89
N ILE A 263 -15.42 -2.67 5.21
CA ILE A 263 -16.46 -3.19 6.09
C ILE A 263 -17.84 -2.67 5.64
N ILE A 264 -17.94 -1.38 5.31
CA ILE A 264 -19.19 -0.80 4.80
C ILE A 264 -19.60 -1.46 3.47
N GLU A 265 -18.68 -1.63 2.52
CA GLU A 265 -18.96 -2.27 1.23
C GLU A 265 -19.32 -3.76 1.35
N ALA A 266 -18.69 -4.48 2.28
CA ALA A 266 -19.07 -5.86 2.60
C ALA A 266 -20.47 -5.90 3.24
N GLY A 267 -20.75 -5.01 4.18
CA GLY A 267 -22.04 -4.90 4.85
C GLY A 267 -23.20 -4.55 3.92
N LYS A 268 -22.97 -3.69 2.90
CA LYS A 268 -23.95 -3.44 1.82
C LYS A 268 -24.36 -4.70 1.06
N LYS A 269 -23.51 -5.73 1.05
CA LYS A 269 -23.76 -7.05 0.44
C LYS A 269 -24.36 -8.06 1.44
N GLY A 270 -24.73 -7.62 2.64
CA GLY A 270 -25.27 -8.46 3.71
C GLY A 270 -24.22 -9.32 4.43
N LEU A 271 -22.93 -8.99 4.30
CA LEU A 271 -21.86 -9.73 4.96
C LEU A 271 -21.61 -9.16 6.37
N PRO A 272 -21.45 -10.02 7.39
CA PRO A 272 -21.22 -9.58 8.77
C PRO A 272 -19.80 -9.04 8.98
N ASN A 273 -19.64 -8.30 10.07
CA ASN A 273 -18.36 -7.73 10.52
C ASN A 273 -18.03 -8.25 11.93
N PHE A 274 -16.81 -8.74 12.12
CA PHE A 274 -16.33 -9.22 13.42
C PHE A 274 -15.06 -8.47 13.81
N GLY A 275 -14.93 -8.06 15.08
CA GLY A 275 -13.73 -7.34 15.53
C GLY A 275 -13.32 -7.67 16.96
N PHE A 276 -12.02 -7.83 17.21
CA PHE A 276 -11.49 -8.16 18.54
C PHE A 276 -10.04 -7.72 18.74
N GLY A 277 -9.57 -7.74 19.99
CA GLY A 277 -8.14 -7.61 20.36
C GLY A 277 -7.81 -6.38 21.19
N THR A 278 -8.48 -5.24 20.96
CA THR A 278 -8.15 -3.97 21.65
C THR A 278 -8.96 -3.76 22.92
N HIS A 279 -8.38 -3.05 23.91
CA HIS A 279 -9.10 -2.58 25.10
C HIS A 279 -10.23 -1.63 24.73
N ASP A 280 -9.91 -0.51 24.08
CA ASP A 280 -10.88 0.47 23.58
C ASP A 280 -11.09 0.34 22.07
N ASN A 281 -11.95 1.19 21.50
CA ASN A 281 -12.07 1.39 20.06
C ASN A 281 -11.13 2.52 19.58
N PRO A 282 -9.94 2.21 19.04
CA PRO A 282 -8.97 3.23 18.62
C PRO A 282 -9.42 4.00 17.38
N PHE A 283 -10.33 3.45 16.58
CA PHE A 283 -10.74 4.06 15.31
C PHE A 283 -11.48 5.37 15.51
N ILE A 284 -12.26 5.51 16.58
CA ILE A 284 -13.01 6.74 16.90
C ILE A 284 -12.07 7.95 17.06
N LYS A 285 -10.87 7.73 17.59
CA LYS A 285 -9.87 8.80 17.79
C LYS A 285 -9.09 9.13 16.52
N HIS A 286 -8.93 8.17 15.60
CA HIS A 286 -8.01 8.29 14.47
C HIS A 286 -8.68 8.51 13.11
N VAL A 287 -9.89 7.98 12.92
CA VAL A 287 -10.69 8.07 11.69
C VAL A 287 -12.18 8.34 12.02
N PRO A 288 -12.49 9.45 12.73
CA PRO A 288 -13.83 9.72 13.26
C PRO A 288 -14.90 9.85 12.15
N GLU A 289 -14.55 10.44 11.01
CA GLU A 289 -15.47 10.63 9.89
C GLU A 289 -15.87 9.29 9.25
N GLU A 290 -14.91 8.38 9.07
CA GLU A 290 -15.17 7.03 8.58
C GLU A 290 -15.99 6.22 9.59
N MET A 291 -15.72 6.36 10.88
CA MET A 291 -16.51 5.71 11.93
C MET A 291 -17.96 6.19 11.93
N LYS A 292 -18.20 7.50 11.74
CA LYS A 292 -19.55 8.03 11.60
C LYS A 292 -20.29 7.41 10.40
N LYS A 293 -19.62 7.31 9.25
CA LYS A 293 -20.16 6.63 8.05
C LYS A 293 -20.46 5.15 8.30
N LEU A 294 -19.62 4.46 9.08
CA LEU A 294 -19.85 3.09 9.48
C LEU A 294 -21.13 2.98 10.31
N PHE A 295 -21.29 3.81 11.34
CA PHE A 295 -22.49 3.76 12.19
C PHE A 295 -23.78 4.00 11.40
N GLU A 296 -23.77 4.99 10.50
CA GLU A 296 -24.90 5.26 9.61
C GLU A 296 -25.18 4.06 8.68
N SER A 297 -24.14 3.42 8.15
CA SER A 297 -24.25 2.25 7.26
C SER A 297 -24.71 0.99 7.99
N GLU A 298 -24.25 0.75 9.22
CA GLU A 298 -24.67 -0.38 10.05
C GLU A 298 -26.17 -0.34 10.28
N LYS A 299 -26.70 0.85 10.60
CA LYS A 299 -28.14 1.05 10.76
C LYS A 299 -28.89 0.92 9.43
N LYS A 300 -28.38 1.54 8.36
CA LYS A 300 -29.07 1.59 7.05
C LYS A 300 -29.15 0.23 6.37
N TYR A 301 -28.08 -0.57 6.44
CA TYR A 301 -27.98 -1.86 5.75
C TYR A 301 -28.12 -3.07 6.70
N ASN A 302 -28.44 -2.83 7.97
CA ASN A 302 -28.57 -3.86 9.01
C ASN A 302 -27.34 -4.78 9.07
N ILE A 303 -26.15 -4.18 9.13
CA ILE A 303 -24.89 -4.92 9.14
C ILE A 303 -24.74 -5.61 10.51
N ASP A 304 -24.66 -6.94 10.54
CA ASP A 304 -24.40 -7.69 11.78
C ASP A 304 -22.93 -7.50 12.20
N THR A 305 -22.71 -6.52 13.07
CA THR A 305 -21.41 -6.24 13.67
C THR A 305 -21.32 -6.85 15.06
N LYS A 306 -20.28 -7.68 15.29
CA LYS A 306 -19.98 -8.29 16.59
C LYS A 306 -18.57 -7.94 17.04
N LEU A 307 -18.44 -7.35 18.23
CA LEU A 307 -17.16 -6.85 18.73
C LEU A 307 -16.84 -7.42 20.11
N LEU A 308 -15.60 -7.90 20.27
CA LEU A 308 -15.04 -8.29 21.56
C LEU A 308 -14.07 -7.22 22.03
N PHE A 309 -14.40 -6.59 23.15
CA PHE A 309 -13.51 -5.67 23.87
C PHE A 309 -13.05 -6.30 25.17
N MET A 310 -12.11 -5.64 25.83
CA MET A 310 -11.63 -6.06 27.15
C MET A 310 -12.43 -5.34 28.22
N GLU A 311 -12.65 -6.00 29.37
CA GLU A 311 -13.39 -5.39 30.47
C GLU A 311 -12.78 -4.05 30.90
N GLY A 312 -13.63 -3.02 30.98
CA GLY A 312 -13.22 -1.63 31.23
C GLY A 312 -13.01 -0.80 29.96
N GLY A 313 -13.09 -1.42 28.78
CA GLY A 313 -12.90 -0.78 27.48
C GLY A 313 -14.08 0.05 26.98
N GLU A 314 -13.77 1.21 26.39
CA GLU A 314 -14.75 2.09 25.74
C GLU A 314 -14.84 1.81 24.24
N HIS A 315 -16.06 1.61 23.71
CA HIS A 315 -16.25 1.29 22.29
C HIS A 315 -17.06 2.30 21.47
N ASN A 316 -18.04 2.98 22.09
CA ASN A 316 -18.91 4.00 21.48
C ASN A 316 -19.39 3.69 20.05
N GLN A 317 -19.83 2.44 19.81
CA GLN A 317 -20.36 1.97 18.53
C GLN A 317 -21.78 1.40 18.76
N PRO A 318 -22.83 2.19 18.53
CA PRO A 318 -24.17 1.92 19.05
C PRO A 318 -24.90 0.76 18.36
N ASN A 319 -24.56 0.47 17.11
CA ASN A 319 -25.25 -0.56 16.31
C ASN A 319 -24.54 -1.92 16.34
N ALA A 320 -23.49 -2.07 17.15
CA ALA A 320 -22.75 -3.32 17.28
C ALA A 320 -23.21 -4.14 18.48
N ASN A 321 -23.24 -5.47 18.30
CA ASN A 321 -23.31 -6.40 19.41
C ASN A 321 -21.94 -6.46 20.08
N VAL A 322 -21.86 -6.14 21.37
CA VAL A 322 -20.60 -6.09 22.10
C VAL A 322 -20.58 -7.11 23.24
N LYS A 323 -19.46 -7.82 23.37
CA LYS A 323 -19.13 -8.66 24.53
C LYS A 323 -17.76 -8.26 25.08
N TYR A 324 -17.57 -8.53 26.37
CA TYR A 324 -16.33 -8.23 27.07
C TYR A 324 -15.60 -9.51 27.48
N LEU A 325 -14.29 -9.52 27.26
CA LEU A 325 -13.35 -10.55 27.69
C LEU A 325 -12.53 -10.06 28.90
N PRO A 326 -12.01 -10.99 29.71
CA PRO A 326 -11.02 -10.67 30.75
C PRO A 326 -9.83 -9.87 30.19
N LYS A 327 -9.19 -9.03 31.01
CA LYS A 327 -8.09 -8.14 30.56
C LYS A 327 -6.85 -8.89 30.10
N GLU A 328 -6.71 -10.15 30.49
CA GLU A 328 -5.65 -11.08 30.10
C GLU A 328 -5.64 -11.35 28.59
N TYR A 329 -6.76 -11.08 27.90
CA TYR A 329 -6.89 -11.22 26.45
C TYR A 329 -6.51 -9.94 25.68
N ILE A 330 -6.02 -8.89 26.36
CA ILE A 330 -5.58 -7.65 25.72
C ILE A 330 -4.51 -7.96 24.66
N SER A 331 -4.71 -7.41 23.47
CA SER A 331 -3.76 -7.42 22.38
C SER A 331 -3.45 -5.99 21.94
N PRO A 332 -2.19 -5.67 21.57
CA PRO A 332 -1.86 -4.38 20.99
C PRO A 332 -2.44 -4.17 19.58
N VAL A 333 -3.01 -5.23 18.97
CA VAL A 333 -3.59 -5.18 17.62
C VAL A 333 -5.10 -5.32 17.64
N ARG A 334 -5.77 -4.63 16.73
CA ARG A 334 -7.17 -4.89 16.36
C ARG A 334 -7.21 -5.86 15.20
N THR A 335 -7.88 -6.98 15.37
CA THR A 335 -8.26 -7.86 14.26
C THR A 335 -9.71 -7.58 13.85
N MET A 336 -9.95 -7.43 12.56
CA MET A 336 -11.29 -7.22 11.96
C MET A 336 -11.47 -8.22 10.81
N ILE A 337 -12.64 -8.82 10.71
CA ILE A 337 -12.97 -9.85 9.73
C ILE A 337 -14.25 -9.43 9.02
N TYR A 338 -14.19 -9.32 7.71
CA TYR A 338 -15.31 -8.88 6.87
C TYR A 338 -15.21 -9.54 5.49
N GLY A 339 -16.33 -10.08 5.00
CA GLY A 339 -16.34 -10.88 3.78
C GLY A 339 -15.25 -11.96 3.78
N ASP A 340 -14.40 -11.97 2.75
CA ASP A 340 -13.28 -12.91 2.59
C ASP A 340 -11.93 -12.34 3.07
N SER A 341 -11.96 -11.24 3.82
CA SER A 341 -10.77 -10.48 4.22
C SER A 341 -10.60 -10.42 5.74
N VAL A 342 -9.35 -10.35 6.17
CA VAL A 342 -8.95 -10.07 7.56
C VAL A 342 -8.05 -8.85 7.56
N ALA A 343 -8.37 -7.87 8.39
CA ALA A 343 -7.51 -6.74 8.67
C ALA A 343 -6.94 -6.82 10.09
N ILE A 344 -5.64 -6.58 10.22
CA ILE A 344 -4.91 -6.50 11.49
C ILE A 344 -4.31 -5.11 11.56
N ALA A 345 -4.80 -4.28 12.48
CA ALA A 345 -4.29 -2.93 12.71
C ALA A 345 -3.48 -2.91 14.02
N ASP A 346 -2.19 -2.61 13.90
CA ASP A 346 -1.26 -2.49 15.02
C ASP A 346 -1.20 -1.04 15.52
N PHE A 347 -1.57 -0.85 16.79
CA PHE A 347 -1.58 0.44 17.47
C PHE A 347 -0.42 0.60 18.48
N SER A 348 0.57 -0.30 18.47
CA SER A 348 1.72 -0.26 19.39
C SER A 348 2.77 0.79 19.01
N THR A 349 2.98 1.03 17.71
CA THR A 349 3.99 1.96 17.20
C THR A 349 3.41 2.92 16.16
N LYS A 350 3.84 4.19 16.18
CA LYS A 350 3.50 5.18 15.15
C LYS A 350 4.57 5.21 14.05
N PRO A 351 4.18 5.39 12.77
CA PRO A 351 2.81 5.36 12.27
C PRO A 351 2.20 3.96 12.41
N TRP A 352 0.91 3.89 12.73
CA TRP A 352 0.19 2.61 12.87
C TRP A 352 0.29 1.80 11.58
N THR A 353 0.36 0.49 11.69
CA THR A 353 0.42 -0.40 10.52
C THR A 353 -0.88 -1.17 10.39
N THR A 354 -1.47 -1.20 9.19
CA THR A 354 -2.66 -2.01 8.91
C THR A 354 -2.36 -3.04 7.84
N ILE A 355 -2.50 -4.32 8.16
CA ILE A 355 -2.33 -5.44 7.23
C ILE A 355 -3.70 -5.98 6.88
N ILE A 356 -4.08 -5.96 5.61
CA ILE A 356 -5.31 -6.58 5.07
C ILE A 356 -4.92 -7.80 4.26
N ILE A 357 -5.56 -8.94 4.53
CA ILE A 357 -5.30 -10.22 3.88
C ILE A 357 -6.58 -10.67 3.18
N ASP A 358 -6.60 -10.62 1.84
CA ASP A 358 -7.77 -10.99 1.03
C ASP A 358 -7.73 -12.49 0.67
N LYS A 359 -8.01 -13.34 1.66
CA LYS A 359 -8.06 -14.81 1.50
C LYS A 359 -9.19 -15.43 2.34
N ALA A 360 -10.20 -15.95 1.66
CA ALA A 360 -11.39 -16.56 2.27
C ALA A 360 -11.07 -17.60 3.35
N GLU A 361 -10.12 -18.52 3.10
CA GLU A 361 -9.74 -19.54 4.09
C GLU A 361 -9.11 -18.94 5.37
N ILE A 362 -8.36 -17.85 5.24
CA ILE A 362 -7.80 -17.14 6.40
C ILE A 362 -8.93 -16.42 7.14
N ALA A 363 -9.81 -15.72 6.43
CA ALA A 363 -10.98 -15.07 7.03
C ALA A 363 -11.88 -16.06 7.77
N LYS A 364 -12.11 -17.24 7.20
CA LYS A 364 -12.85 -18.34 7.83
C LYS A 364 -12.17 -18.82 9.12
N SER A 365 -10.85 -19.02 9.11
CA SER A 365 -10.09 -19.42 10.31
C SER A 365 -10.17 -18.36 11.41
N PHE A 366 -9.97 -17.09 11.08
CA PHE A 366 -10.06 -16.00 12.07
C PHE A 366 -11.48 -15.81 12.59
N LYS A 367 -12.50 -15.99 11.74
CA LYS A 367 -13.90 -16.03 12.17
C LYS A 367 -14.15 -17.18 13.15
N GLN A 368 -13.57 -18.35 12.93
CA GLN A 368 -13.67 -19.46 13.88
C GLN A 368 -13.05 -19.10 15.23
N TYR A 369 -11.86 -18.50 15.26
CA TYR A 369 -11.24 -18.02 16.51
C TYR A 369 -12.10 -16.97 17.21
N PHE A 370 -12.62 -16.00 16.46
CA PHE A 370 -13.55 -15.01 16.99
C PHE A 370 -14.79 -15.69 17.60
N MET A 371 -15.41 -16.64 16.90
CA MET A 371 -16.62 -17.32 17.38
C MET A 371 -16.35 -18.18 18.62
N THR A 372 -15.17 -18.79 18.74
CA THR A 372 -14.75 -19.47 19.97
C THR A 372 -14.71 -18.49 21.15
N LEU A 373 -14.09 -17.33 20.97
CA LEU A 373 -14.04 -16.29 22.01
C LEU A 373 -15.44 -15.70 22.29
N TRP A 374 -16.25 -15.50 21.26
CA TRP A 374 -17.61 -14.97 21.36
C TRP A 374 -18.54 -15.87 22.16
N ASN A 375 -18.33 -17.18 22.07
CA ASN A 375 -19.12 -18.21 22.75
C ASN A 375 -18.44 -18.72 24.03
N LEU A 376 -17.46 -17.99 24.59
CA LEU A 376 -16.87 -18.34 25.87
C LEU A 376 -17.92 -18.30 26.99
N GLU A 377 -18.31 -19.49 27.46
CA GLU A 377 -19.16 -19.68 28.63
C GLU A 377 -18.34 -19.83 29.92
N VAL A 378 -17.01 -19.99 29.81
CA VAL A 378 -16.10 -20.08 30.95
C VAL A 378 -15.06 -18.98 30.80
N LYS A 379 -14.96 -18.12 31.82
CA LYS A 379 -14.01 -17.01 31.88
C LYS A 379 -13.10 -17.20 33.08
N VAL A 380 -11.80 -17.08 32.84
CA VAL A 380 -10.77 -17.14 33.88
C VAL A 380 -10.15 -15.76 33.98
N TYR A 381 -10.03 -15.27 35.21
CA TYR A 381 -9.42 -14.00 35.56
C TYR A 381 -8.26 -14.27 36.52
N SER A 382 -7.17 -13.56 36.31
CA SER A 382 -5.97 -13.60 37.15
C SER A 382 -5.89 -12.35 38.01
N GLY A 383 -5.47 -12.52 39.26
CA GLY A 383 -5.41 -11.45 40.25
C GLY A 383 -6.78 -11.00 40.75
N ILE A 384 -6.80 -9.82 41.37
CA ILE A 384 -7.94 -9.37 42.17
C ILE A 384 -9.15 -8.89 41.35
N ASP A 385 -8.96 -8.57 40.07
CA ASP A 385 -10.00 -8.01 39.21
C ASP A 385 -11.17 -9.00 39.01
N GLY A 386 -10.87 -10.30 38.95
CA GLY A 386 -11.89 -11.35 38.91
C GLY A 386 -12.78 -11.36 40.15
N ALA A 387 -12.19 -11.30 41.35
CA ALA A 387 -12.94 -11.30 42.61
C ALA A 387 -13.80 -10.03 42.75
N LYS A 388 -13.26 -8.87 42.37
CA LYS A 388 -14.02 -7.59 42.32
C LYS A 388 -15.21 -7.68 41.37
N LYS A 389 -15.01 -8.32 40.21
CA LYS A 389 -16.09 -8.56 39.24
C LYS A 389 -17.17 -9.43 39.85
N VAL A 390 -16.80 -10.54 40.51
CA VAL A 390 -17.76 -11.44 41.16
C VAL A 390 -18.63 -10.68 42.15
N LEU A 391 -18.06 -9.82 43.01
CA LEU A 391 -18.83 -8.99 43.95
C LEU A 391 -19.87 -8.08 43.25
N LYS A 392 -19.49 -7.46 42.13
CA LYS A 392 -20.41 -6.65 41.33
C LYS A 392 -21.50 -7.49 40.67
N ASP A 393 -21.14 -8.63 40.10
CA ASP A 393 -22.05 -9.59 39.47
C ASP A 393 -23.09 -10.09 40.48
N ILE A 394 -22.69 -10.49 41.70
CA ILE A 394 -23.62 -10.97 42.74
C ILE A 394 -24.46 -9.83 43.32
N ALA A 395 -23.93 -8.60 43.44
CA ALA A 395 -24.72 -7.44 43.85
C ALA A 395 -25.86 -7.20 42.85
N GLN A 396 -25.56 -7.24 41.55
CA GLN A 396 -26.56 -7.05 40.50
C GLN A 396 -27.60 -8.16 40.50
N ALA A 397 -27.18 -9.42 40.66
CA ALA A 397 -28.09 -10.56 40.79
C ALA A 397 -29.04 -10.38 41.98
N GLY A 398 -28.50 -9.96 43.14
CA GLY A 398 -29.30 -9.65 44.32
C GLY A 398 -30.32 -8.53 44.09
N VAL A 399 -29.93 -7.45 43.40
CA VAL A 399 -30.84 -6.35 43.01
C VAL A 399 -31.95 -6.85 42.07
N ASN A 400 -31.66 -7.81 41.20
CA ASN A 400 -32.65 -8.46 40.33
C ASN A 400 -33.56 -9.47 41.08
N GLY A 401 -33.34 -9.68 42.39
CA GLY A 401 -34.12 -10.61 43.21
C GLY A 401 -33.72 -12.08 43.05
N GLU A 402 -32.58 -12.35 42.41
CA GLU A 402 -32.02 -13.69 42.25
C GLU A 402 -31.47 -14.20 43.59
N GLU A 403 -31.55 -15.51 43.81
CA GLU A 403 -30.96 -16.11 45.01
C GLU A 403 -29.45 -16.30 44.84
N ILE A 404 -28.69 -15.88 45.85
CA ILE A 404 -27.24 -16.04 45.91
C ILE A 404 -26.92 -17.16 46.91
N CYS A 405 -26.17 -18.17 46.47
CA CYS A 405 -25.77 -19.30 47.30
C CYS A 405 -24.24 -19.40 47.35
N GLY A 406 -23.66 -19.24 48.55
CA GLY A 406 -22.21 -19.20 48.74
C GLY A 406 -21.72 -20.26 49.71
N PHE A 407 -20.56 -20.86 49.45
CA PHE A 407 -19.88 -21.78 50.36
C PHE A 407 -18.35 -21.77 50.13
N GLY A 408 -17.60 -22.28 51.10
CA GLY A 408 -16.13 -22.35 51.05
C GLY A 408 -15.48 -21.38 52.02
N THR A 409 -14.42 -20.69 51.61
CA THR A 409 -13.76 -19.70 52.49
C THR A 409 -14.73 -18.59 52.91
N ASP A 410 -14.56 -18.11 54.14
CA ASP A 410 -15.39 -17.06 54.75
C ASP A 410 -15.12 -15.70 54.07
N GLU A 411 -15.76 -14.62 54.53
CA GLU A 411 -15.60 -13.30 53.89
C GLU A 411 -14.25 -12.62 54.14
N ASP A 412 -13.41 -13.20 55.01
CA ASP A 412 -12.10 -12.64 55.39
C ASP A 412 -11.21 -12.34 54.17
N ASP A 413 -11.23 -13.22 53.16
CA ASP A 413 -10.45 -13.01 51.94
C ASP A 413 -10.96 -11.82 51.11
N PHE A 414 -12.28 -11.71 50.91
CA PHE A 414 -12.85 -10.53 50.24
C PHE A 414 -12.65 -9.26 51.07
N LEU A 415 -12.70 -9.33 52.40
CA LEU A 415 -12.42 -8.21 53.28
C LEU A 415 -10.96 -7.76 53.15
N LYS A 416 -10.02 -8.71 53.05
CA LYS A 416 -8.60 -8.45 52.89
C LYS A 416 -8.27 -7.81 51.53
N TYR A 417 -8.83 -8.34 50.44
CA TYR A 417 -8.39 -7.98 49.09
C TYR A 417 -9.39 -7.11 48.29
N CYS A 418 -10.68 -7.12 48.64
CA CYS A 418 -11.77 -6.42 47.94
C CYS A 418 -12.64 -5.56 48.87
N LYS A 419 -12.07 -5.00 49.96
CA LYS A 419 -12.83 -4.27 50.99
C LYS A 419 -13.84 -3.27 50.43
N LYS A 420 -13.41 -2.43 49.47
CA LYS A 420 -14.24 -1.38 48.90
C LYS A 420 -15.46 -1.97 48.19
N GLU A 421 -15.26 -2.94 47.30
CA GLU A 421 -16.32 -3.59 46.54
C GLU A 421 -17.26 -4.38 47.48
N LEU A 422 -16.73 -4.95 48.56
CA LEU A 422 -17.50 -5.66 49.58
C LEU A 422 -18.37 -4.69 50.41
N ASP A 423 -17.83 -3.54 50.80
CA ASP A 423 -18.58 -2.49 51.49
C ASP A 423 -19.73 -1.96 50.62
N GLU A 424 -19.50 -1.78 49.32
CA GLU A 424 -20.52 -1.41 48.34
C GLU A 424 -21.60 -2.49 48.22
N TYR A 425 -21.21 -3.77 48.15
CA TYR A 425 -22.13 -4.91 48.17
C TYR A 425 -23.04 -4.89 49.41
N PHE A 426 -22.47 -4.73 50.62
CA PHE A 426 -23.27 -4.68 51.85
C PHE A 426 -24.17 -3.46 51.95
N LYS A 427 -23.71 -2.32 51.43
CA LYS A 427 -24.56 -1.13 51.38
C LYS A 427 -25.79 -1.37 50.52
N LEU A 428 -25.63 -2.05 49.38
CA LEU A 428 -26.74 -2.43 48.50
C LEU A 428 -27.65 -3.47 49.15
N SER A 429 -27.09 -4.53 49.75
CA SER A 429 -27.87 -5.59 50.38
C SER A 429 -28.63 -5.13 51.63
N LYS A 430 -28.16 -4.10 52.34
CA LYS A 430 -28.94 -3.46 53.41
C LYS A 430 -30.10 -2.63 52.88
N LYS A 431 -29.88 -1.92 51.77
CA LYS A 431 -30.92 -1.07 51.16
C LYS A 431 -32.00 -1.90 50.49
N ASN A 432 -31.60 -2.96 49.79
CA ASN A 432 -32.46 -3.92 49.10
C ASN A 432 -32.06 -5.32 49.58
N PRO A 433 -32.72 -5.89 50.60
CA PRO A 433 -32.35 -7.19 51.17
C PRO A 433 -32.29 -8.31 50.12
N PHE A 434 -31.09 -8.87 49.92
CA PHE A 434 -30.85 -9.95 48.96
C PHE A 434 -31.18 -11.31 49.57
N LYS A 435 -31.74 -12.22 48.74
CA LYS A 435 -31.97 -13.61 49.13
C LYS A 435 -30.64 -14.38 49.11
N GLU A 436 -30.05 -14.55 50.28
CA GLU A 436 -28.74 -15.20 50.42
C GLU A 436 -28.81 -16.46 51.29
N ARG A 437 -28.15 -17.53 50.83
CA ARG A 437 -27.86 -18.73 51.63
C ARG A 437 -26.37 -19.00 51.63
N LEU A 438 -25.76 -18.95 52.82
CA LEU A 438 -24.32 -18.99 52.99
C LEU A 438 -23.91 -20.14 53.92
N LEU A 439 -22.93 -20.93 53.50
CA LEU A 439 -22.34 -22.02 54.29
C LEU A 439 -20.91 -21.65 54.68
N PHE A 440 -20.71 -21.29 55.95
CA PHE A 440 -19.45 -20.75 56.47
C PHE A 440 -18.98 -21.41 57.76
N GLY A 441 -17.79 -20.99 58.21
CA GLY A 441 -17.26 -21.32 59.53
C GLY A 441 -18.17 -20.87 60.68
N LYS A 442 -18.05 -21.55 61.82
CA LYS A 442 -18.85 -21.25 63.01
C LYS A 442 -18.56 -19.83 63.50
N GLY A 443 -19.60 -19.01 63.62
CA GLY A 443 -19.53 -17.67 64.23
C GLY A 443 -19.57 -16.50 63.24
N PHE A 444 -19.56 -16.77 61.93
CA PHE A 444 -19.75 -15.72 60.93
C PHE A 444 -21.16 -15.09 61.01
N LYS A 445 -21.24 -13.77 60.86
CA LYS A 445 -22.50 -13.01 60.81
C LYS A 445 -22.51 -12.11 59.58
N SER A 446 -23.50 -12.29 58.71
CA SER A 446 -23.66 -11.44 57.52
C SER A 446 -24.24 -10.07 57.89
N PRO A 447 -23.72 -8.97 57.32
CA PRO A 447 -24.35 -7.65 57.38
C PRO A 447 -25.70 -7.55 56.63
N ASN A 448 -26.04 -8.54 55.79
CA ASN A 448 -27.35 -8.64 55.12
C ASN A 448 -28.39 -9.24 56.11
N PRO A 449 -29.45 -8.49 56.48
CA PRO A 449 -30.43 -8.94 57.47
C PRO A 449 -31.26 -10.15 57.03
N THR A 450 -31.34 -10.43 55.73
CA THR A 450 -32.10 -11.57 55.18
C THR A 450 -31.24 -12.78 54.83
N ALA A 451 -29.91 -12.69 55.01
CA ALA A 451 -29.02 -13.80 54.77
C ALA A 451 -29.29 -14.95 55.75
N LYS A 452 -29.46 -16.16 55.21
CA LYS A 452 -29.51 -17.38 55.99
C LYS A 452 -28.13 -18.00 55.99
N ILE A 453 -27.63 -18.34 57.18
CA ILE A 453 -26.27 -18.84 57.35
C ILE A 453 -26.35 -20.17 58.10
N LYS A 454 -25.64 -21.18 57.60
CA LYS A 454 -25.46 -22.47 58.28
C LYS A 454 -23.98 -22.80 58.37
N THR A 455 -23.62 -23.65 59.33
CA THR A 455 -22.22 -24.07 59.50
C THR A 455 -21.91 -25.25 58.59
N LEU A 456 -20.79 -25.19 57.87
CA LEU A 456 -20.33 -26.31 57.05
C LEU A 456 -20.18 -27.61 57.87
N PRO A 457 -20.53 -28.79 57.31
CA PRO A 457 -20.35 -30.07 57.99
C PRO A 457 -18.90 -30.32 58.41
N LYS A 458 -18.70 -30.99 59.57
CA LYS A 458 -17.35 -31.35 60.05
C LYS A 458 -16.60 -32.18 58.98
N GLY A 459 -15.36 -31.77 58.68
CA GLY A 459 -14.50 -32.43 57.68
C GLY A 459 -14.64 -31.89 56.25
N PHE A 460 -15.61 -31.01 55.99
CA PHE A 460 -15.75 -30.35 54.69
C PHE A 460 -14.97 -29.02 54.71
N ASN A 461 -13.77 -29.02 54.13
CA ASN A 461 -12.94 -27.82 53.97
C ASN A 461 -12.73 -27.55 52.47
N VAL A 462 -13.17 -26.39 52.00
CA VAL A 462 -13.00 -25.98 50.61
C VAL A 462 -12.14 -24.72 50.59
N PRO A 463 -10.91 -24.79 50.05
CA PRO A 463 -9.96 -23.67 50.07
C PRO A 463 -10.32 -22.53 49.11
N THR A 464 -11.36 -22.72 48.30
CA THR A 464 -11.88 -21.72 47.35
C THR A 464 -13.24 -21.23 47.80
N ARG A 465 -13.56 -19.97 47.53
CA ARG A 465 -14.93 -19.48 47.57
C ARG A 465 -15.70 -19.97 46.35
N THR A 466 -16.86 -20.58 46.55
CA THR A 466 -17.82 -20.89 45.47
C THR A 466 -19.11 -20.09 45.67
N ILE A 467 -19.59 -19.44 44.62
CA ILE A 467 -20.82 -18.62 44.65
C ILE A 467 -21.67 -18.93 43.42
N ILE A 468 -22.93 -19.28 43.64
CA ILE A 468 -23.93 -19.59 42.63
C ILE A 468 -24.96 -18.46 42.65
N TYR A 469 -25.21 -17.84 41.51
CA TYR A 469 -26.12 -16.71 41.39
C TYR A 469 -26.70 -16.66 39.97
N GLY A 470 -28.02 -16.47 39.85
CA GLY A 470 -28.70 -16.55 38.57
C GLY A 470 -28.36 -17.83 37.80
N ASP A 471 -27.96 -17.67 36.53
CA ASP A 471 -27.47 -18.74 35.64
C ASP A 471 -25.92 -18.85 35.64
N LYS A 472 -25.25 -18.40 36.72
CA LYS A 472 -23.78 -18.37 36.82
C LYS A 472 -23.25 -19.09 38.06
N LEU A 473 -22.00 -19.52 37.93
CA LEU A 473 -21.17 -20.08 39.00
C LEU A 473 -19.83 -19.35 39.00
N ALA A 474 -19.45 -18.76 40.13
CA ALA A 474 -18.13 -18.20 40.35
C ALA A 474 -17.36 -19.07 41.35
N ILE A 475 -16.09 -19.34 41.04
CA ILE A 475 -15.13 -19.97 41.94
C ILE A 475 -13.96 -18.99 42.08
N VAL A 476 -13.65 -18.58 43.29
CA VAL A 476 -12.53 -17.67 43.60
C VAL A 476 -11.55 -18.41 44.48
N ASP A 477 -10.34 -18.60 43.99
CA ASP A 477 -9.20 -19.05 44.76
C ASP A 477 -8.41 -17.82 45.24
N PHE A 478 -8.23 -17.71 46.56
CA PHE A 478 -7.46 -16.63 47.21
C PHE A 478 -6.07 -17.11 47.68
N SER A 479 -5.59 -18.23 47.14
CA SER A 479 -4.21 -18.70 47.31
C SER A 479 -3.17 -17.70 46.75
N GLU A 480 -1.88 -18.10 46.68
CA GLU A 480 -0.78 -17.18 46.33
C GLU A 480 -1.03 -16.38 45.03
N GLU A 481 -1.66 -16.99 44.03
CA GLU A 481 -2.13 -16.32 42.82
C GLU A 481 -3.66 -16.33 42.77
N ILE A 482 -4.28 -15.21 43.15
CA ILE A 482 -5.74 -15.07 43.14
C ILE A 482 -6.27 -15.41 41.74
N THR A 483 -7.18 -16.37 41.67
CA THR A 483 -7.75 -16.84 40.41
C THR A 483 -9.25 -16.88 40.53
N THR A 484 -9.96 -16.32 39.56
CA THR A 484 -11.42 -16.36 39.51
C THR A 484 -11.91 -17.04 38.25
N ILE A 485 -12.76 -18.04 38.39
CA ILE A 485 -13.41 -18.75 37.30
C ILE A 485 -14.90 -18.43 37.35
N ILE A 486 -15.44 -17.84 36.27
CA ILE A 486 -16.88 -17.61 36.10
C ILE A 486 -17.39 -18.53 35.00
N ILE A 487 -18.40 -19.33 35.32
CA ILE A 487 -19.01 -20.32 34.45
C ILE A 487 -20.48 -19.95 34.22
N GLU A 488 -20.84 -19.73 32.95
CA GLU A 488 -22.18 -19.39 32.46
C GLU A 488 -22.77 -20.57 31.66
N LYS A 489 -22.53 -21.80 32.14
CA LYS A 489 -23.00 -23.04 31.50
C LYS A 489 -24.07 -23.72 32.35
N LYS A 490 -25.33 -23.62 31.91
CA LYS A 490 -26.54 -24.04 32.66
C LYS A 490 -26.42 -25.39 33.37
N ASN A 491 -25.94 -26.42 32.67
CA ASN A 491 -25.82 -27.76 33.26
C ASN A 491 -24.78 -27.84 34.39
N ILE A 492 -23.66 -27.10 34.28
CA ILE A 492 -22.65 -27.03 35.34
C ILE A 492 -23.22 -26.29 36.54
N VAL A 493 -23.85 -25.14 36.30
CA VAL A 493 -24.47 -24.31 37.36
C VAL A 493 -25.54 -25.10 38.11
N LYS A 494 -26.42 -25.81 37.40
CA LYS A 494 -27.43 -26.70 37.99
C LYS A 494 -26.81 -27.83 38.83
N GLY A 495 -25.70 -28.41 38.37
CA GLY A 495 -24.95 -29.42 39.11
C GLY A 495 -24.43 -28.88 40.44
N TYR A 496 -23.76 -27.73 40.42
CA TYR A 496 -23.26 -27.07 41.63
C TYR A 496 -24.37 -26.62 42.57
N LYS A 497 -25.51 -26.17 42.04
CA LYS A 497 -26.70 -25.87 42.84
C LYS A 497 -27.19 -27.11 43.58
N SER A 498 -27.20 -28.27 42.92
CA SER A 498 -27.59 -29.55 43.55
C SER A 498 -26.62 -29.94 44.67
N TYR A 499 -25.31 -29.76 44.49
CA TYR A 499 -24.33 -29.95 45.56
C TYR A 499 -24.55 -28.99 46.74
N PHE A 500 -24.84 -27.72 46.45
CA PHE A 500 -25.17 -26.76 47.47
C PHE A 500 -26.41 -27.17 48.28
N GLU A 501 -27.51 -27.59 47.63
CA GLU A 501 -28.72 -28.03 48.33
C GLU A 501 -28.45 -29.25 49.24
N TYR A 502 -27.63 -30.19 48.78
CA TYR A 502 -27.21 -31.32 49.60
C TYR A 502 -26.43 -30.85 50.84
N LEU A 503 -25.40 -30.03 50.66
CA LEU A 503 -24.64 -29.47 51.78
C LEU A 503 -25.55 -28.68 52.73
N TRP A 504 -26.44 -27.86 52.19
CA TRP A 504 -27.41 -27.06 52.94
C TRP A 504 -28.34 -27.90 53.80
N SER A 505 -28.74 -29.08 53.33
CA SER A 505 -29.59 -30.02 54.06
C SER A 505 -28.87 -30.69 55.25
N THR A 506 -27.56 -30.92 55.12
CA THR A 506 -26.72 -31.57 56.15
C THR A 506 -26.05 -30.59 57.13
N ALA A 507 -26.01 -29.31 56.78
CA ALA A 507 -25.39 -28.26 57.56
C ALA A 507 -26.22 -27.88 58.80
N GLN A 508 -25.50 -27.54 59.88
CA GLN A 508 -26.03 -27.25 61.22
C GLN A 508 -26.39 -25.79 61.41
#